data_AF-A0A126ZC25-F1
#
_entry.id   AF-A0A126ZC25-F1
#
_cell.length_a   1.000
_cell.length_b   1.000
_cell.length_c   1.000
_cell.angle_alpha   90.00
_cell.angle_beta   90.00
_cell.angle_gamma   90.00
#
_symmetry.space_group_name_H-M   'P 1'
#
loop_
_entity.id
_entity.type
_entity.pdbx_description
1 polymer ?
#
loop_
_entity_poly.entity_id
_entity_poly.type
_entity_poly.pdbx_seq_one_letter_code
_entity_poly.pdbx_strand_id
1 'polypeptide(L)'
;MTEKFKYMFPLTGTERRRAYVFFRGWMPTFALMCKQIDTILSEDKRGFEWIRIREKFGAPSLFYEMRGRARHVIHAHRPDAVTRVVCEPVDSFERSAVEIHEVVLRGELALRESCIVCGSPSIITNAAGPWASLCHEHSTGAFLENSFRGSVWTAAEIRDDCTS
;
A
#
# COMPACT_ATOMS: atom_id res chain seq x y z
N MET A 1 -10.10 12.44 4.86
CA MET A 1 -8.97 12.06 5.75
C MET A 1 -8.96 13.02 6.93
N THR A 2 -8.95 12.52 8.16
CA THR A 2 -8.77 13.34 9.37
C THR A 2 -7.43 14.08 9.31
N GLU A 3 -7.43 15.38 9.61
CA GLU A 3 -6.24 16.26 9.68
C GLU A 3 -5.03 15.62 10.38
N LYS A 4 -5.30 14.71 11.34
CA LYS A 4 -4.32 13.93 12.10
C LYS A 4 -3.23 13.24 11.26
N PHE A 5 -3.53 12.74 10.06
CA PHE A 5 -2.56 11.96 9.27
C PHE A 5 -1.90 12.75 8.13
N LYS A 6 -2.18 14.05 8.03
CA LYS A 6 -1.70 14.88 6.91
C LYS A 6 -0.19 14.88 6.76
N TYR A 7 0.55 14.84 7.88
CA TYR A 7 2.02 14.79 7.87
C TYR A 7 2.59 13.55 7.15
N MET A 8 1.82 12.45 7.08
CA MET A 8 2.25 11.24 6.37
C MET A 8 2.15 11.38 4.84
N PHE A 9 1.42 12.39 4.33
CA PHE A 9 1.15 12.58 2.91
C PHE A 9 1.47 14.02 2.48
N PRO A 10 2.73 14.45 2.55
CA PRO A 10 3.12 15.84 2.32
C PRO A 10 2.98 16.28 0.85
N LEU A 11 3.00 15.34 -0.10
CA LEU A 11 2.91 15.64 -1.52
C LEU A 11 1.52 16.16 -1.92
N THR A 12 1.50 17.11 -2.85
CA THR A 12 0.27 17.76 -3.35
C THR A 12 0.19 17.72 -4.89
N GLY A 13 -0.98 18.04 -5.44
CA GLY A 13 -1.18 18.22 -6.88
C GLY A 13 -0.72 17.03 -7.74
N THR A 14 0.08 17.33 -8.78
CA THR A 14 0.55 16.32 -9.73
C THR A 14 1.56 15.35 -9.13
N GLU A 15 2.38 15.79 -8.16
CA GLU A 15 3.33 14.91 -7.47
C GLU A 15 2.59 13.89 -6.62
N ARG A 16 1.57 14.32 -5.87
CA ARG A 16 0.66 13.44 -5.12
C ARG A 16 0.04 12.38 -6.02
N ARG A 17 -0.59 12.79 -7.14
CA ARG A 17 -1.25 11.87 -8.08
C ARG A 17 -0.29 10.84 -8.68
N ARG A 18 0.99 11.20 -8.84
CA ARG A 18 2.02 10.26 -9.29
C ARG A 18 2.52 9.39 -8.15
N ALA A 19 2.68 9.91 -6.94
CA ALA A 19 3.28 9.18 -5.84
C ALA A 19 2.30 8.20 -5.18
N TYR A 20 1.03 8.60 -5.04
CA TYR A 20 0.03 7.87 -4.27
C TYR A 20 -1.11 7.40 -5.17
N VAL A 21 -1.23 6.09 -5.30
CA VAL A 21 -2.35 5.40 -5.94
C VAL A 21 -3.02 4.54 -4.88
N PHE A 22 -4.26 4.88 -4.56
CA PHE A 22 -5.04 4.16 -3.56
C PHE A 22 -6.11 3.33 -4.25
N PHE A 23 -6.33 2.11 -3.75
CA PHE A 23 -7.43 1.26 -4.18
C PHE A 23 -8.44 1.10 -3.05
N ARG A 24 -9.73 1.09 -3.40
CA ARG A 24 -10.84 0.99 -2.45
C ARG A 24 -10.66 -0.16 -1.46
N GLY A 25 -10.34 -1.35 -1.97
CA GLY A 25 -10.15 -2.53 -1.14
C GLY A 25 -8.93 -2.47 -0.22
N TRP A 26 -7.97 -1.59 -0.49
CA TRP A 26 -6.80 -1.40 0.37
C TRP A 26 -7.04 -0.47 1.56
N MET A 27 -8.01 0.43 1.44
CA MET A 27 -8.19 1.52 2.41
C MET A 27 -8.38 1.06 3.86
N PRO A 28 -9.15 0.00 4.18
CA PRO A 28 -9.31 -0.43 5.57
C PRO A 28 -7.98 -0.82 6.22
N THR A 29 -7.20 -1.67 5.55
CA THR A 29 -5.89 -2.13 6.04
C THR A 29 -4.89 -0.98 6.05
N PHE A 30 -4.85 -0.15 5.01
CA PHE A 30 -3.92 0.96 4.92
C PHE A 30 -4.20 2.03 5.99
N ALA A 31 -5.46 2.34 6.28
CA ALA A 31 -5.84 3.26 7.37
C ALA A 31 -5.43 2.71 8.74
N LEU A 32 -5.55 1.40 8.96
CA LEU A 32 -5.07 0.74 10.18
C LEU A 32 -3.55 0.86 10.32
N MET A 33 -2.79 0.67 9.23
CA MET A 33 -1.34 0.88 9.22
C MET A 33 -0.98 2.31 9.61
N CYS A 34 -1.63 3.32 9.02
CA CYS A 34 -1.40 4.72 9.37
C CYS A 34 -1.66 4.98 10.86
N LYS A 35 -2.72 4.40 11.43
CA LYS A 35 -3.01 4.52 12.87
C LYS A 35 -1.95 3.88 13.75
N GLN A 36 -1.46 2.69 13.37
CA GLN A 36 -0.40 1.98 14.09
C GLN A 36 0.92 2.76 14.04
N ILE A 37 1.32 3.24 12.86
CA ILE A 37 2.53 4.05 12.67
C ILE A 37 2.44 5.34 13.48
N ASP A 38 1.32 6.04 13.45
CA ASP A 38 1.11 7.25 14.25
C ASP A 38 1.22 6.99 15.75
N THR A 39 0.75 5.82 16.22
CA THR A 39 0.86 5.41 17.62
C THR A 39 2.32 5.15 18.01
N ILE A 40 3.11 4.51 17.14
CA ILE A 40 4.55 4.23 17.39
C ILE A 40 5.36 5.53 17.40
N LEU A 41 5.06 6.46 16.49
CA LEU A 41 5.72 7.76 16.43
C LEU A 41 5.36 8.64 17.63
N SER A 42 4.13 8.52 18.17
CA SER A 42 3.66 9.36 19.27
C SER A 42 3.81 10.86 18.91
N GLU A 43 4.35 11.70 19.79
CA GLU A 43 4.53 13.14 19.56
C GLU A 43 5.65 13.45 18.55
N ASP A 44 6.79 12.73 18.61
CA ASP A 44 7.88 12.91 17.65
C ASP A 44 7.55 12.15 16.36
N LYS A 45 7.12 12.88 15.33
CA LYS A 45 6.80 12.28 14.03
C LYS A 45 8.03 11.81 13.24
N ARG A 46 9.24 12.19 13.67
CA ARG A 46 10.53 11.76 13.10
C ARG A 46 10.66 12.00 11.59
N GLY A 47 9.92 12.99 11.07
CA GLY A 47 9.82 13.26 9.64
C GLY A 47 9.27 12.08 8.84
N PHE A 48 8.39 11.25 9.44
CA PHE A 48 7.79 10.13 8.72
C PHE A 48 6.87 10.64 7.62
N GLU A 49 7.12 10.18 6.40
CA GLU A 49 6.29 10.48 5.24
C GLU A 49 6.27 9.32 4.25
N TRP A 50 5.13 9.11 3.61
CA TRP A 50 5.03 8.22 2.46
C TRP A 50 5.63 8.91 1.24
N ILE A 51 6.60 8.25 0.61
CA ILE A 51 7.23 8.71 -0.63
C ILE A 51 6.51 8.14 -1.85
N ARG A 52 6.01 6.90 -1.76
CA ARG A 52 5.31 6.25 -2.86
C ARG A 52 4.39 5.15 -2.34
N ILE A 53 3.19 5.10 -2.88
CA ILE A 53 2.17 4.08 -2.62
C ILE A 53 1.64 3.67 -3.99
N ARG A 54 1.96 2.46 -4.44
CA ARG A 54 1.55 1.96 -5.76
C ARG A 54 1.21 0.48 -5.74
N GLU A 55 0.61 0.01 -6.82
CA GLU A 55 0.54 -1.41 -7.15
C GLU A 55 1.70 -1.78 -8.09
N LYS A 56 2.28 -2.95 -7.87
CA LYS A 56 3.28 -3.57 -8.73
C LYS A 56 3.09 -5.10 -8.73
N PHE A 57 2.77 -5.67 -9.89
CA PHE A 57 2.55 -7.10 -10.12
C PHE A 57 1.46 -7.73 -9.21
N GLY A 58 0.37 -7.01 -9.01
CA GLY A 58 -0.77 -7.40 -8.18
C GLY A 58 -0.59 -7.20 -6.69
N ALA A 59 0.55 -6.64 -6.26
CA ALA A 59 0.89 -6.42 -4.87
C ALA A 59 1.09 -4.92 -4.55
N PRO A 60 0.87 -4.49 -3.31
CA PRO A 60 1.26 -3.15 -2.87
C PRO A 60 2.78 -2.97 -2.91
N SER A 61 3.19 -1.74 -3.17
CA SER A 61 4.56 -1.28 -3.09
C SER A 61 4.58 0.04 -2.32
N LEU A 62 4.99 -0.05 -1.05
CA LEU A 62 4.93 1.05 -0.09
C LEU A 62 6.34 1.54 0.26
N PHE A 63 6.62 2.81 0.01
CA PHE A 63 7.90 3.45 0.32
C PHE A 63 7.68 4.63 1.25
N TYR A 64 8.50 4.72 2.29
CA TYR A 64 8.48 5.80 3.26
C TYR A 64 9.89 6.30 3.59
N GLU A 65 9.97 7.51 4.12
CA GLU A 65 11.16 8.12 4.70
C GLU A 65 10.89 8.45 6.17
N MET A 66 11.93 8.37 7.01
CA MET A 66 11.94 8.83 8.39
C MET A 66 13.38 8.93 8.89
N ARG A 67 13.60 9.71 9.95
CA ARG A 67 14.88 9.73 10.69
C ARG A 67 15.15 8.37 11.35
N GLY A 68 16.41 7.97 11.52
CA GLY A 68 16.83 6.73 12.21
C GLY A 68 16.45 5.42 11.50
N ARG A 69 16.52 5.40 10.16
CA ARG A 69 16.03 4.33 9.27
C ARG A 69 16.51 2.92 9.64
N ALA A 70 15.60 1.94 9.54
CA ALA A 70 15.91 0.52 9.31
C ALA A 70 15.93 0.23 7.80
N ARG A 71 17.06 -0.20 7.23
CA ARG A 71 17.13 -0.67 5.84
C ARG A 71 16.86 -2.17 5.80
N HIS A 72 15.65 -2.57 5.43
CA HIS A 72 15.39 -3.91 4.89
C HIS A 72 14.90 -3.76 3.45
N VAL A 73 15.65 -4.34 2.52
CA VAL A 73 15.29 -4.36 1.10
C VAL A 73 14.28 -5.48 0.90
N ILE A 74 13.01 -5.12 0.64
CA ILE A 74 12.01 -6.09 0.19
C ILE A 74 12.20 -6.25 -1.33
N HIS A 75 12.77 -7.39 -1.76
CA HIS A 75 12.81 -7.74 -3.18
C HIS A 75 11.44 -8.22 -3.64
N ALA A 76 10.60 -7.30 -4.14
CA ALA A 76 9.35 -7.61 -4.83
C ALA A 76 9.58 -8.05 -6.29
N HIS A 77 10.41 -9.07 -6.52
CA HIS A 77 10.70 -9.57 -7.87
C HIS A 77 9.77 -10.69 -8.34
N ARG A 78 8.96 -11.30 -7.47
CA ARG A 78 7.92 -12.25 -7.87
C ARG A 78 6.61 -12.10 -7.09
N PRO A 79 5.45 -12.39 -7.70
CA PRO A 79 4.14 -12.26 -7.09
C PRO A 79 3.89 -13.23 -5.92
N ASP A 80 4.65 -14.34 -5.83
CA ASP A 80 4.41 -15.48 -4.95
C ASP A 80 5.29 -15.56 -3.68
N ALA A 81 6.37 -14.78 -3.58
CA ALA A 81 7.27 -14.87 -2.43
C ALA A 81 7.74 -13.49 -1.93
N VAL A 82 7.58 -13.25 -0.64
CA VAL A 82 8.26 -12.18 0.11
C VAL A 82 9.40 -12.82 0.89
N THR A 83 10.63 -12.68 0.40
CA THR A 83 11.80 -13.18 1.13
C THR A 83 12.29 -12.09 2.08
N ARG A 84 12.23 -12.35 3.38
CA ARG A 84 12.88 -11.51 4.38
C ARG A 84 14.39 -11.67 4.23
N VAL A 85 15.08 -10.64 3.75
CA VAL A 85 16.54 -10.59 3.86
C VAL A 85 16.85 -10.13 5.27
N VAL A 86 17.31 -11.07 6.10
CA VAL A 86 17.89 -10.75 7.40
C VAL A 86 19.25 -10.10 7.12
N CYS A 87 19.26 -8.77 7.05
CA CYS A 87 20.50 -8.02 7.14
C CYS A 87 20.91 -7.99 8.62
N GLU A 88 22.16 -8.33 8.92
CA GLU A 88 22.68 -8.12 10.28
C GLU A 88 22.53 -6.64 10.64
N PRO A 89 22.01 -6.35 11.85
CA PRO A 89 21.81 -4.98 12.25
C PRO A 89 23.16 -4.28 12.39
N VAL A 90 23.47 -3.33 11.50
CA VAL A 90 24.52 -2.35 11.77
C VAL A 90 24.06 -1.55 12.99
N ASP A 91 24.91 -1.40 14.01
CA ASP A 91 24.65 -1.00 15.42
C ASP A 91 23.84 0.30 15.73
N SER A 92 22.89 0.74 14.90
CA SER A 92 22.18 2.02 15.05
C SER A 92 20.68 1.97 14.73
N PHE A 93 20.04 0.80 14.73
CA PHE A 93 18.60 0.73 14.46
C PHE A 93 17.77 1.12 15.67
N GLU A 94 17.09 2.26 15.56
CA GLU A 94 16.12 2.70 16.55
C GLU A 94 14.91 1.75 16.59
N ARG A 95 14.50 1.36 17.80
CA ARG A 95 13.39 0.41 18.02
C ARG A 95 12.10 0.81 17.28
N SER A 96 11.75 2.09 17.27
CA SER A 96 10.56 2.59 16.57
C SER A 96 10.64 2.42 15.05
N ALA A 97 11.83 2.50 14.46
CA ALA A 97 12.01 2.27 13.03
C ALA A 97 11.81 0.78 12.67
N VAL A 98 12.25 -0.13 13.53
CA VAL A 98 12.01 -1.57 13.38
C VAL A 98 10.51 -1.88 13.52
N GLU A 99 9.85 -1.32 14.52
CA GLU A 99 8.40 -1.54 14.75
C GLU A 99 7.55 -0.99 13.59
N ILE A 100 7.88 0.20 13.07
CA ILE A 100 7.22 0.75 11.87
C ILE A 100 7.44 -0.15 10.66
N HIS A 101 8.65 -0.64 10.46
CA HIS A 101 8.95 -1.54 9.35
C HIS A 101 8.10 -2.83 9.41
N GLU A 102 7.96 -3.42 10.59
CA GLU A 102 7.10 -4.60 10.80
C GLU A 102 5.60 -4.30 10.60
N VAL A 103 5.15 -3.08 10.87
CA VAL A 103 3.78 -2.64 10.50
C VAL A 103 3.63 -2.58 8.99
N VAL A 104 4.61 -2.00 8.29
CA VAL A 104 4.59 -1.90 6.82
C VAL A 104 4.59 -3.29 6.18
N LEU A 105 5.49 -4.18 6.61
CA LEU A 105 5.58 -5.55 6.09
C LEU A 105 4.27 -6.33 6.26
N ARG A 106 3.70 -6.33 7.47
CA ARG A 106 2.41 -7.01 7.72
C ARG A 106 1.27 -6.41 6.92
N GLY A 107 1.27 -5.09 6.77
CA GLY A 107 0.32 -4.37 5.93
C GLY A 107 0.42 -4.79 4.46
N GLU A 108 1.64 -4.86 3.91
CA GLU A 108 1.86 -5.30 2.53
C GLU A 108 1.38 -6.75 2.32
N LEU A 109 1.67 -7.66 3.24
CA LEU A 109 1.19 -9.04 3.18
C LEU A 109 -0.34 -9.10 3.18
N ALA A 110 -1.00 -8.42 4.12
CA ALA A 110 -2.46 -8.40 4.20
C ALA A 110 -3.11 -7.79 2.94
N LEU A 111 -2.56 -6.71 2.41
CA LEU A 111 -3.04 -6.06 1.19
C LEU A 111 -2.84 -6.94 -0.06
N ARG A 112 -1.84 -7.81 -0.07
CA ARG A 112 -1.58 -8.78 -1.14
C ARG A 112 -2.65 -9.85 -1.23
N GLU A 113 -3.23 -10.20 -0.08
CA GLU A 113 -4.32 -11.17 0.09
C GLU A 113 -5.72 -10.50 0.09
N SER A 114 -5.78 -9.19 -0.21
CA SER A 114 -7.03 -8.41 -0.24
C SER A 114 -7.36 -7.93 -1.65
N CYS A 115 -8.61 -8.11 -2.06
CA CYS A 115 -9.07 -7.70 -3.37
C CYS A 115 -8.94 -6.19 -3.52
N ILE A 116 -8.30 -5.70 -4.59
CA ILE A 116 -8.10 -4.26 -4.80
C ILE A 116 -9.42 -3.47 -4.91
N VAL A 117 -10.50 -4.12 -5.33
CA VAL A 117 -11.82 -3.49 -5.51
C VAL A 117 -12.58 -3.38 -4.18
N CYS A 118 -12.73 -4.49 -3.45
CA CYS A 118 -13.63 -4.57 -2.28
C CYS A 118 -12.96 -4.95 -0.96
N GLY A 119 -11.70 -5.38 -0.97
CA GLY A 119 -10.96 -5.78 0.24
C GLY A 119 -11.26 -7.19 0.75
N SER A 120 -12.10 -7.96 0.07
CA SER A 120 -12.33 -9.38 0.40
C SER A 120 -11.09 -10.24 0.14
N PRO A 121 -10.96 -11.42 0.79
CA PRO A 121 -9.86 -12.34 0.52
C PRO A 121 -9.71 -12.64 -0.97
N SER A 122 -8.47 -12.66 -1.45
CA SER A 122 -8.15 -12.73 -2.87
C SER A 122 -6.87 -13.46 -3.16
N ILE A 123 -6.68 -13.74 -4.45
CA ILE A 123 -5.43 -14.24 -4.99
C ILE A 123 -4.90 -13.28 -6.06
N ILE A 124 -3.59 -13.22 -6.22
CA ILE A 124 -2.97 -12.52 -7.35
C ILE A 124 -3.24 -13.33 -8.62
N THR A 125 -3.88 -12.68 -9.60
CA THR A 125 -4.27 -13.28 -10.86
C THR A 125 -4.11 -12.28 -12.01
N ASN A 126 -4.02 -12.79 -13.23
CA ASN A 126 -4.06 -12.01 -14.47
C ASN A 126 -5.41 -12.19 -15.22
N ALA A 127 -6.43 -12.75 -14.57
CA ALA A 127 -7.75 -13.01 -15.18
C ALA A 127 -8.44 -11.76 -15.75
N ALA A 128 -8.07 -10.57 -15.24
CA ALA A 128 -8.64 -9.28 -15.63
C ALA A 128 -7.66 -8.38 -16.41
N GLY A 129 -6.58 -8.93 -16.97
CA GLY A 129 -5.53 -8.18 -17.68
C GLY A 129 -4.18 -8.24 -16.96
N PRO A 130 -3.54 -7.11 -16.62
CA PRO A 130 -2.33 -7.12 -15.79
C PRO A 130 -2.53 -7.86 -14.45
N TRP A 131 -1.45 -8.14 -13.73
CA TRP A 131 -1.56 -8.84 -12.44
C TRP A 131 -2.26 -7.95 -11.39
N ALA A 132 -3.32 -8.47 -10.77
CA ALA A 132 -4.05 -7.84 -9.66
C ALA A 132 -4.43 -8.88 -8.61
N SER A 133 -4.54 -8.44 -7.34
CA SER A 133 -5.17 -9.26 -6.31
C SER A 133 -6.70 -9.11 -6.37
N LEU A 134 -7.40 -10.18 -6.75
CA LEU A 134 -8.86 -10.18 -6.99
C LEU A 134 -9.56 -11.34 -6.27
N CYS A 135 -10.71 -11.06 -5.68
CA CYS A 135 -11.58 -12.11 -5.15
C CYS A 135 -12.34 -12.78 -6.31
N HIS A 136 -13.00 -13.91 -6.03
CA HIS A 136 -13.76 -14.66 -7.03
C HIS A 136 -14.70 -13.76 -7.84
N GLU A 137 -15.55 -12.98 -7.16
CA GLU A 137 -16.52 -12.08 -7.80
C GLU A 137 -15.86 -11.11 -8.79
N HIS A 138 -14.81 -10.41 -8.36
CA HIS A 138 -14.10 -9.42 -9.19
C HIS A 138 -13.10 -10.03 -10.19
N SER A 139 -12.87 -11.34 -10.12
CA SER A 139 -12.07 -12.09 -11.10
C SER A 139 -12.93 -12.74 -12.20
N THR A 140 -14.25 -12.71 -12.08
CA THR A 140 -15.17 -13.39 -13.00
C THR A 140 -15.67 -12.50 -14.13
N GLY A 141 -16.02 -13.14 -15.25
CA GLY A 141 -16.51 -12.50 -16.47
C GLY A 141 -17.67 -11.53 -16.24
N ALA A 142 -18.64 -11.82 -15.36
CA ALA A 142 -19.80 -10.94 -15.17
C ALA A 142 -19.44 -9.53 -14.64
N PHE A 143 -18.40 -9.40 -13.81
CA PHE A 143 -17.89 -8.09 -13.39
C PHE A 143 -17.06 -7.42 -14.49
N LEU A 144 -16.24 -8.20 -15.19
CA LEU A 144 -15.38 -7.72 -16.28
C LEU A 144 -16.18 -7.28 -17.51
N GLU A 145 -17.25 -7.99 -17.83
CA GLU A 145 -18.21 -7.72 -18.91
C GLU A 145 -19.13 -6.53 -18.57
N ASN A 146 -19.44 -6.29 -17.29
CA ASN A 146 -20.14 -5.07 -16.89
C ASN A 146 -19.22 -3.86 -16.74
N SER A 147 -17.91 -4.08 -16.65
CA SER A 147 -16.89 -3.02 -16.61
C SER A 147 -16.68 -2.34 -17.98
N PHE A 148 -17.63 -2.41 -18.91
CA PHE A 148 -17.58 -1.97 -20.32
C PHE A 148 -17.24 -0.47 -20.57
N ARG A 149 -16.77 0.27 -19.57
CA ARG A 149 -16.18 1.61 -19.69
C ARG A 149 -14.83 1.80 -18.99
N GLY A 150 -14.21 0.77 -18.39
CA GLY A 150 -12.92 0.90 -17.71
C GLY A 150 -12.28 -0.43 -17.29
N SER A 151 -10.96 -0.42 -17.03
CA SER A 151 -10.25 -1.56 -16.45
C SER A 151 -10.60 -1.76 -14.97
N VAL A 152 -10.33 -2.94 -14.42
CA VAL A 152 -10.50 -3.22 -12.97
C VAL A 152 -9.75 -2.20 -12.10
N TRP A 153 -8.60 -1.69 -12.56
CA TRP A 153 -7.86 -0.62 -11.90
C TRP A 153 -8.65 0.67 -11.84
N THR A 154 -9.31 1.08 -12.93
CA THR A 154 -10.19 2.25 -12.92
C THR A 154 -11.38 2.04 -11.98
N ALA A 155 -11.90 0.82 -11.89
CA ALA A 155 -12.97 0.46 -10.95
C ALA A 155 -12.49 0.22 -9.52
N ALA A 156 -11.19 0.23 -9.24
CA ALA A 156 -10.63 0.05 -7.90
C ALA A 156 -10.02 1.36 -7.36
N GLU A 157 -9.43 2.17 -8.24
CA GLU A 157 -8.68 3.37 -7.90
C GLU A 157 -9.59 4.43 -7.27
N ILE A 158 -9.16 4.97 -6.14
CA ILE A 158 -9.74 6.17 -5.56
C ILE A 158 -9.08 7.36 -6.24
N ARG A 159 -9.84 8.04 -7.08
CA ARG A 159 -9.41 9.29 -7.69
C ARG A 159 -9.83 10.42 -6.77
N ASP A 160 -8.91 11.34 -6.52
CA ASP A 160 -9.27 12.65 -5.99
C ASP A 160 -10.06 13.32 -7.12
N ASP A 161 -11.40 13.24 -7.07
CA ASP A 161 -12.24 14.01 -7.98
C ASP A 161 -11.85 15.47 -7.80
N CYS A 162 -11.32 16.08 -8.87
CA CYS A 162 -11.14 17.52 -8.93
C CYS A 162 -12.53 18.16 -8.88
N THR A 163 -13.07 18.38 -7.68
CA THR A 163 -14.01 19.47 -7.47
C THR A 163 -13.19 20.75 -7.58
N SER A 164 -13.20 21.25 -8.81
CA SER A 164 -13.01 22.64 -9.23
C SER A 164 -13.41 23.68 -8.19
#